data_AF-A0A5C5W3K4-F1
#
_entry.id   AF-A0A5C5W3K4-F1
#
_cell.length_a   1.000
_cell.length_b   1.000
_cell.length_c   1.000
_cell.angle_alpha   90.00
_cell.angle_beta   90.00
_cell.angle_gamma   90.00
#
_symmetry.space_group_name_H-M   'P 1'
#
loop_
_entity.id
_entity.type
_entity.pdbx_description
1 polymer ?
#
loop_
_entity_poly.entity_id
_entity_poly.type
_entity_poly.pdbx_seq_one_letter_code
_entity_poly.pdbx_strand_id
1 'polypeptide(L)'
;MTSEYCKELLLLLSQSRTRPTKSAASFFLSGQRAAGWIPELPWHCKASGWAICVLVALGLLLPTPVRADDALITSTPVVDVRPAGEGWLLTLAAAPDLKGAATRVLLADGATPLGWLTRVNAPAGACFFLRRFEPPPPGALRAWLLRPTLVRELQPRWPLDAPLLAAVDAAAPGWRTVWLRAGAEQGVRVGDTWWSRSAGQPVARFEVLAVEADLCLCCTVALASDLPLHSIQSVALWPSPARRRLGEAMTAVCMVEAIDDGARAWVAAPRGVRCPADAHIDFFQSGRYVTHGVVEKRDDRFWYVRVVSPHSAVADVNGEGTVPEGARPDLIRVGDNARIRTDAEISQRRFAARIFRLTDRGGLINAGEADRLEAGEIGRVIRDGAEVGQILLQRVQRDYSMVEPAAAFGDLELATGDVVRFGPSPRPAVPIGRIVSIVGETAFVLRLEGTAAPLLTPLTIRSGGRSVGAALLLTADGGKALGVAVPESLPGALEEGMDVVLDE
;
A
#
# COMPACT_ATOMS: atom_id res chain seq x y z
N MET A 1 31.67 -9.64 -7.06
CA MET A 1 30.61 -9.10 -7.94
C MET A 1 30.12 -7.69 -7.53
N THR A 2 30.88 -6.91 -6.74
CA THR A 2 30.42 -5.60 -6.20
C THR A 2 31.11 -4.37 -6.82
N SER A 3 32.17 -4.56 -7.62
CA SER A 3 32.96 -3.44 -8.16
C SER A 3 32.46 -2.90 -9.51
N GLU A 4 31.77 -3.70 -10.33
CA GLU A 4 31.23 -3.23 -11.61
C GLU A 4 29.91 -2.47 -11.45
N TYR A 5 29.09 -2.86 -10.47
CA TYR A 5 27.80 -2.22 -10.19
C TYR A 5 27.96 -0.74 -9.79
N CYS A 6 29.00 -0.41 -9.02
CA CYS A 6 29.31 0.98 -8.66
C CYS A 6 29.81 1.82 -9.84
N LYS A 7 30.47 1.20 -10.83
CA LYS A 7 30.96 1.90 -12.03
C LYS A 7 29.81 2.25 -12.98
N GLU A 8 28.85 1.36 -13.16
CA GLU A 8 27.65 1.66 -13.96
C GLU A 8 26.76 2.72 -13.29
N LEU A 9 26.62 2.68 -11.96
CA LEU A 9 25.84 3.69 -11.23
C LEU A 9 26.44 5.11 -11.39
N LEU A 10 27.77 5.22 -11.35
CA LEU A 10 28.47 6.49 -11.56
C LEU A 10 28.42 6.97 -13.01
N LEU A 11 28.45 6.04 -13.98
CA LEU A 11 28.30 6.36 -15.41
C LEU A 11 26.87 6.85 -15.73
N LEU A 12 25.84 6.22 -15.16
CA LEU A 12 24.44 6.64 -15.31
C LEU A 12 24.17 8.02 -14.69
N LEU A 13 24.75 8.31 -13.52
CA LEU A 13 24.66 9.65 -12.90
C LEU A 13 25.41 10.73 -13.67
N SER A 14 26.41 10.36 -14.49
CA SER A 14 27.15 11.31 -15.33
C SER A 14 26.43 11.67 -16.63
N GLN A 15 25.56 10.78 -17.15
CA GLN A 15 24.89 10.94 -18.44
C GLN A 15 23.53 11.62 -18.36
N SER A 16 22.95 11.80 -17.17
CA SER A 16 21.64 12.46 -16.97
C SER A 16 21.69 13.99 -16.88
N ARG A 17 22.84 14.63 -17.16
CA ARG A 17 22.97 16.10 -17.10
C ARG A 17 22.44 16.79 -18.36
N THR A 18 21.12 16.97 -18.43
CA THR A 18 20.48 18.04 -19.20
C THR A 18 19.38 18.74 -18.39
N ARG A 19 19.77 19.44 -17.32
CA ARG A 19 19.19 20.71 -16.81
C ARG A 19 19.93 21.16 -15.55
N PRO A 20 20.31 22.44 -15.41
CA PRO A 20 21.03 22.91 -14.24
C PRO A 20 20.05 23.45 -13.19
N THR A 21 20.03 22.87 -12.00
CA THR A 21 19.70 23.59 -10.77
C THR A 21 20.99 23.74 -9.96
N LYS A 22 21.47 24.99 -9.88
CA LYS A 22 22.65 25.36 -9.09
C LYS A 22 22.28 25.35 -7.61
N SER A 23 22.70 24.32 -6.89
CA SER A 23 23.02 24.39 -5.45
C SER A 23 23.71 23.07 -5.06
N ALA A 24 24.80 23.15 -4.31
CA ALA A 24 25.55 22.03 -3.69
C ALA A 24 26.69 21.31 -4.46
N ALA A 25 27.18 21.82 -5.60
CA ALA A 25 28.29 21.16 -6.34
C ALA A 25 29.67 21.85 -6.27
N SER A 26 29.92 22.71 -5.27
CA SER A 26 31.16 23.53 -5.22
C SER A 26 32.27 23.00 -4.30
N PHE A 27 32.05 21.94 -3.52
CA PHE A 27 32.99 21.59 -2.44
C PHE A 27 33.95 20.42 -2.72
N PHE A 28 33.82 19.72 -3.85
CA PHE A 28 34.55 18.46 -4.07
C PHE A 28 35.57 18.45 -5.22
N LEU A 29 35.76 19.55 -5.95
CA LEU A 29 36.61 19.56 -7.17
C LEU A 29 37.78 20.56 -7.16
N SER A 30 38.30 20.95 -5.99
CA SER A 30 39.55 21.70 -5.88
C SER A 30 40.54 20.98 -4.96
N GLY A 31 41.14 19.89 -5.45
CA GLY A 31 42.09 19.15 -4.62
C GLY A 31 42.85 18.04 -5.29
N GLN A 32 43.06 18.06 -6.62
CA GLN A 32 44.01 17.15 -7.26
C GLN A 32 44.63 17.80 -8.50
N ARG A 33 45.67 18.62 -8.29
CA ARG A 33 46.78 18.77 -9.25
C ARG A 33 48.06 19.15 -8.50
N ALA A 34 49.07 18.31 -8.71
CA ALA A 34 50.52 18.57 -8.71
C ALA A 34 51.36 17.81 -7.66
N ALA A 35 52.49 17.32 -8.18
CA ALA A 35 53.72 16.82 -7.57
C ALA A 35 53.84 15.30 -7.32
N GLY A 36 54.86 14.73 -7.97
CA GLY A 36 55.27 13.34 -7.93
C GLY A 36 56.54 13.09 -7.11
N TRP A 37 56.82 11.79 -6.95
CA TRP A 37 58.10 11.09 -6.68
C TRP A 37 59.01 11.61 -5.55
N ILE A 38 59.11 10.82 -4.47
CA ILE A 38 60.31 10.14 -3.90
C ILE A 38 59.89 9.36 -2.62
N PRO A 39 60.57 8.26 -2.21
CA PRO A 39 60.00 7.16 -1.43
C PRO A 39 60.45 7.05 0.05
N GLU A 40 59.79 6.12 0.76
CA GLU A 40 60.12 5.44 2.03
C GLU A 40 59.93 6.10 3.42
N LEU A 41 59.19 5.33 4.27
CA LEU A 41 59.09 5.26 5.75
C LEU A 41 58.22 6.31 6.50
N PRO A 42 57.77 6.02 7.75
CA PRO A 42 56.75 5.02 8.11
C PRO A 42 55.60 5.62 8.97
N TRP A 43 54.49 4.89 9.06
CA TRP A 43 53.52 4.86 10.17
C TRP A 43 53.26 6.17 10.95
N HIS A 44 52.15 6.85 10.66
CA HIS A 44 51.14 7.30 11.63
C HIS A 44 50.01 8.06 10.91
N CYS A 45 48.79 7.98 11.46
CA CYS A 45 47.58 8.74 11.09
C CYS A 45 46.75 8.25 9.89
N LYS A 46 46.04 7.11 10.08
CA LYS A 46 44.77 6.82 9.40
C LYS A 46 43.67 6.56 10.44
N ALA A 47 43.18 7.61 11.09
CA ALA A 47 42.01 7.53 11.99
C ALA A 47 40.98 8.65 11.76
N SER A 48 41.32 9.73 11.05
CA SER A 48 40.44 10.89 10.89
C SER A 48 39.42 10.75 9.75
N GLY A 49 39.73 10.04 8.67
CA GLY A 49 38.82 9.89 7.52
C GLY A 49 37.62 8.97 7.78
N TRP A 50 37.83 7.88 8.54
CA TRP A 50 36.76 6.94 8.88
C TRP A 50 35.80 7.48 9.93
N ALA A 51 36.30 8.22 10.93
CA ALA A 51 35.46 8.83 11.96
C ALA A 51 34.48 9.87 11.38
N ILE A 52 34.90 10.64 10.35
CA ILE A 52 34.04 11.63 9.70
C ILE A 52 32.96 10.96 8.85
N CYS A 53 33.27 9.89 8.10
CA CYS A 53 32.27 9.15 7.33
C CYS A 53 31.26 8.43 8.24
N VAL A 54 31.71 7.90 9.39
CA VAL A 54 30.83 7.24 10.38
C VAL A 54 29.97 8.27 11.12
N LEU A 55 30.47 9.47 11.43
CA LEU A 55 29.68 10.53 12.05
C LEU A 55 28.65 11.16 11.10
N VAL A 56 28.96 11.28 9.80
CA VAL A 56 27.98 11.72 8.78
C VAL A 56 26.92 10.64 8.54
N ALA A 57 27.31 9.35 8.52
CA ALA A 57 26.36 8.25 8.42
C ALA A 57 25.48 8.10 9.68
N LEU A 58 26.02 8.30 10.89
CA LEU A 58 25.23 8.32 12.13
C LEU A 58 24.33 9.55 12.22
N GLY A 59 24.79 10.72 11.77
CA GLY A 59 23.98 11.95 11.73
C GLY A 59 22.79 11.88 10.77
N LEU A 60 22.88 11.06 9.71
CA LEU A 60 21.77 10.77 8.78
C LEU A 60 20.82 9.67 9.28
N LEU A 61 21.18 8.95 10.34
CA LEU A 61 20.37 7.88 10.94
C LEU A 61 19.65 8.30 12.23
N LEU A 62 19.98 9.46 12.79
CA LEU A 62 19.25 10.01 13.93
C LEU A 62 17.97 10.69 13.44
N PRO A 63 16.77 10.24 13.86
CA PRO A 63 15.55 10.95 13.54
C PRO A 63 15.63 12.36 14.12
N THR A 64 15.52 13.37 13.27
CA THR A 64 15.34 14.75 13.73
C THR A 64 14.10 14.78 14.62
N PRO A 65 14.16 15.40 15.82
CA PRO A 65 12.98 15.51 16.67
C PRO A 65 11.91 16.27 15.89
N VAL A 66 10.81 15.57 15.59
CA VAL A 66 9.62 16.16 14.99
C VAL A 66 9.14 17.23 15.96
N ARG A 67 9.23 18.51 15.58
CA ARG A 67 8.67 19.60 16.37
C ARG A 67 7.16 19.40 16.48
N ALA A 68 6.63 19.58 17.68
CA ALA A 68 5.21 19.42 17.99
C ALA A 68 4.29 20.46 17.31
N ASP A 69 4.85 21.42 16.56
CA ASP A 69 4.09 22.45 15.81
C ASP A 69 3.89 22.13 14.32
N ASP A 70 4.34 20.96 13.85
CA ASP A 70 4.23 20.56 12.44
C ASP A 70 2.85 19.96 12.14
N ALA A 71 1.81 20.81 12.11
CA ALA A 71 0.49 20.38 11.66
C ALA A 71 0.56 19.87 10.20
N LEU A 72 0.10 18.64 9.99
CA LEU A 72 0.01 17.95 8.69
C LEU A 72 -0.70 18.80 7.61
N ILE A 73 -1.76 19.48 8.05
CA ILE A 73 -2.59 20.36 7.26
C ILE A 73 -2.85 21.62 8.09
N THR A 74 -2.60 22.77 7.49
CA THR A 74 -2.81 24.07 8.14
C THR A 74 -3.86 24.86 7.37
N SER A 75 -4.84 25.41 8.08
CA SER A 75 -5.76 26.39 7.50
C SER A 75 -5.22 27.81 7.68
N THR A 76 -5.27 28.64 6.65
CA THR A 76 -4.94 30.07 6.73
C THR A 76 -6.07 30.90 6.10
N PRO A 77 -6.44 32.05 6.68
CA PRO A 77 -7.39 32.95 6.05
C PRO A 77 -6.81 33.56 4.76
N VAL A 78 -7.69 33.84 3.80
CA VAL A 78 -7.35 34.68 2.65
C VAL A 78 -7.46 36.13 3.07
N VAL A 79 -6.38 36.89 2.96
CA VAL A 79 -6.33 38.30 3.41
C VAL A 79 -6.70 39.28 2.30
N ASP A 80 -6.49 38.89 1.05
CA ASP A 80 -6.71 39.77 -0.09
C ASP A 80 -7.01 38.96 -1.34
N VAL A 81 -7.90 39.50 -2.18
CA VAL A 81 -8.27 38.94 -3.48
C VAL A 81 -8.34 40.09 -4.48
N ARG A 82 -7.56 40.02 -5.56
CA ARG A 82 -7.55 41.04 -6.60
C ARG A 82 -7.63 40.44 -8.00
N PRO A 83 -8.25 41.10 -8.98
CA PRO A 83 -8.16 40.67 -10.37
C PRO A 83 -6.70 40.64 -10.86
N ALA A 84 -6.33 39.62 -11.64
CA ALA A 84 -5.02 39.49 -12.28
C ALA A 84 -5.11 38.71 -13.60
N GLY A 85 -5.01 39.43 -14.72
CA GLY A 85 -5.15 38.84 -16.06
C GLY A 85 -6.51 38.16 -16.24
N GLU A 86 -6.51 36.90 -16.67
CA GLU A 86 -7.71 36.07 -16.83
C GLU A 86 -8.21 35.41 -15.52
N GLY A 87 -7.74 35.90 -14.37
CA GLY A 87 -8.07 35.29 -13.09
C GLY A 87 -8.01 36.23 -11.91
N TRP A 88 -7.93 35.63 -10.73
CA TRP A 88 -7.90 36.29 -9.44
C TRP A 88 -6.64 35.86 -8.70
N LEU A 89 -5.95 36.84 -8.14
CA LEU A 89 -4.77 36.71 -7.33
C LEU A 89 -5.17 36.70 -5.86
N LEU A 90 -4.89 35.59 -5.17
CA LEU A 90 -5.17 35.46 -3.74
C LEU A 90 -3.90 35.64 -2.92
N THR A 91 -3.99 36.44 -1.85
CA THR A 91 -2.94 36.55 -0.84
C THR A 91 -3.41 35.83 0.42
N LEU A 92 -2.58 34.92 0.91
CA LEU A 92 -2.83 34.19 2.15
C LEU A 92 -2.17 34.92 3.33
N ALA A 93 -2.76 34.86 4.52
CA ALA A 93 -2.05 35.28 5.73
C ALA A 93 -0.76 34.47 5.88
N ALA A 94 0.31 35.11 6.36
CA ALA A 94 1.66 34.57 6.40
C ALA A 94 1.68 33.12 6.93
N ALA A 95 1.92 32.17 6.03
CA ALA A 95 2.07 30.76 6.37
C ALA A 95 3.57 30.42 6.30
N PRO A 96 4.21 30.08 7.44
CA PRO A 96 5.66 29.87 7.50
C PRO A 96 6.17 28.74 6.59
N ASP A 97 5.29 27.81 6.21
CA ASP A 97 5.61 26.57 5.49
C ASP A 97 5.45 26.61 3.96
N LEU A 98 5.05 27.74 3.36
CA LEU A 98 4.87 27.83 1.91
C LEU A 98 6.20 27.85 1.12
N LYS A 99 7.36 27.64 1.74
CA LYS A 99 8.66 27.69 1.05
C LYS A 99 8.90 26.48 0.13
N GLY A 100 8.22 25.34 0.34
CA GLY A 100 8.32 24.17 -0.51
C GLY A 100 7.53 24.30 -1.82
N ALA A 101 8.16 24.01 -2.96
CA ALA A 101 7.53 24.07 -4.30
C ALA A 101 6.36 23.08 -4.49
N ALA A 102 6.29 22.02 -3.69
CA ALA A 102 5.29 20.95 -3.81
C ALA A 102 4.06 21.10 -2.90
N THR A 103 3.94 22.20 -2.13
CA THR A 103 2.76 22.42 -1.26
C THR A 103 1.51 22.65 -2.12
N ARG A 104 0.46 21.85 -1.92
CA ARG A 104 -0.83 22.03 -2.60
C ARG A 104 -1.74 22.88 -1.73
N VAL A 105 -2.50 23.79 -2.34
CA VAL A 105 -3.40 24.68 -1.61
C VAL A 105 -4.81 24.54 -2.15
N LEU A 106 -5.77 24.23 -1.27
CA LEU A 106 -7.18 24.14 -1.59
C LEU A 106 -7.91 25.36 -1.04
N LEU A 107 -8.65 26.07 -1.88
CA LEU A 107 -9.53 27.16 -1.46
C LEU A 107 -10.94 26.62 -1.16
N ALA A 108 -11.54 27.07 -0.06
CA ALA A 108 -12.89 26.73 0.33
C ALA A 108 -13.64 27.93 0.94
N ASP A 109 -14.96 27.86 0.84
CA ASP A 109 -15.93 28.71 1.56
C ASP A 109 -16.73 27.80 2.50
N GLY A 110 -16.47 27.88 3.81
CA GLY A 110 -16.95 26.91 4.78
C GLY A 110 -16.61 25.46 4.40
N ALA A 111 -17.62 24.62 4.27
CA ALA A 111 -17.50 23.22 3.83
C ALA A 111 -17.52 23.03 2.29
N THR A 112 -17.58 24.11 1.51
CA THR A 112 -17.67 24.05 0.05
C THR A 112 -16.28 24.24 -0.57
N PRO A 113 -15.70 23.21 -1.23
CA PRO A 113 -14.46 23.39 -1.96
C PRO A 113 -14.75 24.31 -3.13
N LEU A 114 -13.94 25.34 -3.27
CA LEU A 114 -13.98 26.14 -4.46
C LEU A 114 -13.03 25.54 -5.50
N GLY A 115 -11.86 25.03 -5.09
CA GLY A 115 -10.90 24.36 -5.98
C GLY A 115 -9.44 24.61 -5.64
N TRP A 116 -8.56 23.86 -6.32
CA TRP A 116 -7.11 23.92 -6.13
C TRP A 116 -6.50 25.19 -6.68
N LEU A 117 -5.50 25.69 -5.97
CA LEU A 117 -4.78 26.90 -6.28
C LEU A 117 -3.40 26.59 -6.88
N THR A 118 -3.04 27.25 -7.98
CA THR A 118 -1.70 27.17 -8.56
C THR A 118 -0.85 28.29 -8.01
N ARG A 119 0.29 27.94 -7.40
CA ARG A 119 1.25 28.92 -6.91
C ARG A 119 1.85 29.70 -8.08
N VAL A 120 1.91 31.02 -7.95
CA VAL A 120 2.58 31.91 -8.91
C VAL A 120 3.88 32.41 -8.30
N ASN A 121 4.93 32.49 -9.11
CA ASN A 121 6.21 33.08 -8.69
C ASN A 121 6.00 34.56 -8.38
N ALA A 122 6.48 34.99 -7.22
CA ALA A 122 6.28 36.34 -6.73
C ALA A 122 7.47 36.85 -5.91
N PRO A 123 7.61 38.17 -5.78
CA PRO A 123 8.66 38.76 -4.94
C PRO A 123 8.58 38.23 -3.50
N ALA A 124 9.75 38.15 -2.85
CA ALA A 124 9.94 37.44 -1.58
C ALA A 124 8.89 37.80 -0.51
N GLY A 125 8.26 36.79 0.07
CA GLY A 125 7.36 36.91 1.23
C GLY A 125 5.86 36.82 0.93
N ALA A 126 5.44 36.96 -0.32
CA ALA A 126 4.03 36.80 -0.71
C ALA A 126 3.83 35.50 -1.51
N CYS A 127 2.82 34.71 -1.13
CA CYS A 127 2.39 33.54 -1.89
C CYS A 127 1.11 33.88 -2.62
N PHE A 128 1.25 34.15 -3.91
CA PHE A 128 0.11 34.43 -4.75
C PHE A 128 -0.36 33.18 -5.45
N PHE A 129 -1.67 33.08 -5.59
CA PHE A 129 -2.32 31.96 -6.23
C PHE A 129 -3.28 32.46 -7.30
N LEU A 130 -3.30 31.80 -8.46
CA LEU A 130 -4.16 32.18 -9.57
C LEU A 130 -5.38 31.25 -9.66
N ARG A 131 -6.52 31.86 -10.00
CA ARG A 131 -7.81 31.20 -10.07
C ARG A 131 -8.72 31.83 -11.12
N ARG A 132 -9.50 31.04 -11.87
CA ARG A 132 -10.24 31.51 -13.06
C ARG A 132 -11.72 31.86 -12.83
N PHE A 133 -12.17 32.00 -11.59
CA PHE A 133 -13.54 32.42 -11.30
C PHE A 133 -13.59 33.42 -10.15
N GLU A 134 -14.60 34.27 -10.16
CA GLU A 134 -14.84 35.30 -9.15
C GLU A 134 -15.09 34.65 -7.79
N PRO A 135 -14.20 34.84 -6.81
CA PRO A 135 -14.37 34.24 -5.50
C PRO A 135 -15.31 35.10 -4.63
N PRO A 136 -15.99 34.50 -3.65
CA PRO A 136 -16.76 35.25 -2.66
C PRO A 136 -15.85 36.19 -1.83
N PRO A 137 -16.45 37.14 -1.08
CA PRO A 137 -15.66 38.11 -0.32
C PRO A 137 -14.67 37.42 0.65
N PRO A 138 -13.46 38.00 0.87
CA PRO A 138 -12.36 37.32 1.56
C PRO A 138 -12.68 36.82 2.98
N GLY A 139 -13.60 37.49 3.69
CA GLY A 139 -13.93 37.17 5.09
C GLY A 139 -14.52 35.77 5.32
N ALA A 140 -15.04 35.13 4.27
CA ALA A 140 -15.58 33.76 4.33
C ALA A 140 -14.56 32.69 3.85
N LEU A 141 -13.48 33.12 3.19
CA LEU A 141 -12.57 32.21 2.50
C LEU A 141 -11.49 31.64 3.42
N ARG A 142 -11.29 30.32 3.30
CA ARG A 142 -10.22 29.58 3.95
C ARG A 142 -9.37 28.86 2.90
N ALA A 143 -8.06 28.96 3.05
CA ALA A 143 -7.11 28.17 2.29
C ALA A 143 -6.53 27.06 3.17
N TRP A 144 -6.55 25.83 2.66
CA TRP A 144 -6.01 24.64 3.30
C TRP A 144 -4.72 24.25 2.62
N LEU A 145 -3.62 24.20 3.38
CA LEU A 145 -2.29 23.89 2.91
C LEU A 145 -2.00 22.42 3.19
N LEU A 146 -1.77 21.64 2.13
CA LEU A 146 -1.40 20.24 2.21
C LEU A 146 0.09 20.11 1.93
N ARG A 147 0.85 19.65 2.94
CA ARG A 147 2.30 19.47 2.84
C ARG A 147 2.62 18.30 1.89
N PRO A 148 3.80 18.32 1.22
CA PRO A 148 4.24 17.19 0.39
C PRO A 148 4.39 15.89 1.19
N THR A 149 4.66 16.00 2.49
CA THR A 149 4.85 14.86 3.41
C THR A 149 3.54 14.25 3.93
N LEU A 150 2.39 14.77 3.48
CA LEU A 150 1.06 14.32 3.90
C LEU A 150 0.91 12.80 3.81
N VAL A 151 1.25 12.22 2.66
CA VAL A 151 1.11 10.77 2.42
C VAL A 151 1.97 9.97 3.40
N ARG A 152 3.23 10.35 3.60
CA ARG A 152 4.14 9.69 4.56
C ARG A 152 3.56 9.70 5.97
N GLU A 153 3.04 10.84 6.40
CA GLU A 153 2.51 11.02 7.75
C GLU A 153 1.17 10.32 7.96
N LEU A 154 0.41 10.08 6.88
CA LEU A 154 -0.81 9.26 6.92
C LEU A 154 -0.53 7.75 6.91
N GLN A 155 0.62 7.28 6.41
CA GLN A 155 0.92 5.85 6.31
C GLN A 155 0.68 5.04 7.60
N PRO A 156 1.05 5.52 8.81
CA PRO A 156 0.80 4.80 10.07
C PRO A 156 -0.68 4.54 10.34
N ARG A 157 -1.58 5.32 9.75
CA ARG A 157 -3.04 5.18 9.88
C ARG A 157 -3.72 4.98 8.53
N TRP A 158 -2.96 4.55 7.51
CA TRP A 158 -3.49 4.33 6.17
C TRP A 158 -4.65 3.33 6.19
N PRO A 159 -5.72 3.56 5.41
CA PRO A 159 -6.81 2.61 5.24
C PRO A 159 -6.37 1.23 4.76
N LEU A 160 -7.04 0.18 5.25
CA LEU A 160 -6.62 -1.22 5.06
C LEU A 160 -6.45 -1.60 3.59
N ASP A 161 -7.45 -1.25 2.78
CA ASP A 161 -7.55 -1.65 1.38
C ASP A 161 -7.29 -0.51 0.40
N ALA A 162 -6.83 0.66 0.87
CA ALA A 162 -6.41 1.73 -0.04
C ALA A 162 -5.00 1.41 -0.58
N PRO A 163 -4.80 1.34 -1.90
CA PRO A 163 -3.45 1.21 -2.45
C PRO A 163 -2.66 2.51 -2.19
N LEU A 164 -1.34 2.41 -2.29
CA LEU A 164 -0.50 3.57 -2.53
C LEU A 164 0.09 3.39 -3.93
N LEU A 165 -0.16 4.33 -4.81
CA LEU A 165 0.10 4.29 -6.24
C LEU A 165 1.21 5.28 -6.59
N ALA A 166 1.97 4.93 -7.61
CA ALA A 166 2.95 5.79 -8.26
C ALA A 166 2.85 5.61 -9.77
N ALA A 167 3.42 6.54 -10.52
CA ALA A 167 3.56 6.41 -11.97
C ALA A 167 5.01 6.10 -12.34
N VAL A 168 5.20 5.28 -13.38
CA VAL A 168 6.51 5.14 -14.03
C VAL A 168 6.84 6.46 -14.73
N ASP A 169 7.91 7.12 -14.29
CA ASP A 169 8.39 8.38 -14.87
C ASP A 169 9.25 8.12 -16.11
N ALA A 170 10.28 7.29 -15.95
CA ALA A 170 11.23 6.94 -16.98
C ALA A 170 11.76 5.51 -16.79
N ALA A 171 12.21 4.88 -17.87
CA ALA A 171 12.78 3.54 -17.85
C ALA A 171 14.11 3.51 -18.61
N ALA A 172 15.08 2.78 -18.08
CA ALA A 172 16.33 2.51 -18.78
C ALA A 172 16.11 1.50 -19.94
N PRO A 173 17.05 1.42 -20.92
CA PRO A 173 16.99 0.42 -21.98
C PRO A 173 16.81 -1.00 -21.44
N GLY A 174 15.90 -1.76 -22.04
CA GLY A 174 15.56 -3.12 -21.61
C GLY A 174 14.86 -3.19 -20.25
N TRP A 175 14.35 -2.08 -19.73
CA TRP A 175 13.54 -2.00 -18.52
C TRP A 175 14.21 -2.50 -17.25
N ARG A 176 15.54 -2.66 -17.22
CA ARG A 176 16.26 -3.21 -16.06
C ARG A 176 16.13 -2.33 -14.82
N THR A 177 16.01 -1.02 -15.02
CA THR A 177 15.75 -0.04 -13.98
C THR A 177 14.69 0.96 -14.43
N VAL A 178 13.95 1.49 -13.46
CA VAL A 178 12.90 2.49 -13.69
C VAL A 178 12.94 3.55 -12.60
N TRP A 179 12.55 4.77 -12.97
CA TRP A 179 12.23 5.83 -12.04
C TRP A 179 10.72 5.87 -11.81
N LEU A 180 10.30 5.88 -10.55
CA LEU A 180 8.91 6.01 -10.16
C LEU A 180 8.69 7.36 -9.49
N ARG A 181 7.54 8.00 -9.78
CA ARG A 181 7.08 9.25 -9.13
C ARG A 181 6.54 9.00 -7.72
N ALA A 182 7.41 8.50 -6.86
CA ALA A 182 7.20 8.39 -5.42
C ALA A 182 8.56 8.37 -4.72
N GLY A 183 8.72 9.17 -3.67
CA GLY A 183 9.97 9.31 -2.94
C GLY A 183 9.77 9.36 -1.42
N ALA A 184 10.76 9.90 -0.72
CA ALA A 184 10.79 10.00 0.72
C ALA A 184 9.63 10.84 1.29
N GLU A 185 9.09 11.80 0.54
CA GLU A 185 7.93 12.61 0.93
C GLU A 185 6.65 11.79 0.97
N GLN A 186 6.51 10.77 0.12
CA GLN A 186 5.42 9.79 0.19
C GLN A 186 5.71 8.66 1.18
N GLY A 187 6.89 8.63 1.80
CA GLY A 187 7.28 7.64 2.80
C GLY A 187 7.93 6.37 2.21
N VAL A 188 8.37 6.43 0.95
CA VAL A 188 9.09 5.35 0.27
C VAL A 188 10.47 5.15 0.89
N ARG A 189 10.91 3.89 0.97
CA ARG A 189 12.20 3.48 1.54
C ARG A 189 12.95 2.55 0.60
N VAL A 190 14.29 2.52 0.73
CA VAL A 190 15.11 1.48 0.09
C VAL A 190 14.65 0.10 0.55
N GLY A 191 14.54 -0.84 -0.40
CA GLY A 191 13.98 -2.17 -0.17
C GLY A 191 12.46 -2.27 -0.25
N ASP A 192 11.75 -1.14 -0.37
CA ASP A 192 10.33 -1.18 -0.74
C ASP A 192 10.14 -1.82 -2.12
N THR A 193 8.94 -2.35 -2.34
CA THR A 193 8.61 -3.07 -3.56
C THR A 193 7.34 -2.49 -4.16
N TRP A 194 7.34 -2.25 -5.47
CA TRP A 194 6.18 -1.80 -6.23
C TRP A 194 5.79 -2.82 -7.27
N TRP A 195 4.49 -3.01 -7.50
CA TRP A 195 3.99 -3.97 -8.47
C TRP A 195 3.27 -3.26 -9.61
N SER A 196 3.54 -3.72 -10.82
CA SER A 196 2.67 -3.49 -11.97
C SER A 196 1.76 -4.70 -12.18
N ARG A 197 0.48 -4.43 -12.45
CA ARG A 197 -0.49 -5.44 -12.85
C ARG A 197 -1.11 -5.04 -14.20
N SER A 198 -1.38 -6.03 -15.05
CA SER A 198 -2.17 -5.89 -16.27
C SER A 198 -3.34 -6.85 -16.20
N ALA A 199 -4.57 -6.34 -16.28
CA ALA A 199 -5.80 -7.14 -16.12
C ALA A 199 -5.79 -8.07 -14.87
N GLY A 200 -5.21 -7.60 -13.76
CA GLY A 200 -5.07 -8.37 -12.51
C GLY A 200 -3.80 -9.22 -12.41
N GLN A 201 -3.20 -9.63 -13.53
CA GLN A 201 -1.96 -10.42 -13.56
C GLN A 201 -0.76 -9.56 -13.14
N PRO A 202 0.09 -10.01 -12.20
CA PRO A 202 1.37 -9.36 -11.93
C PRO A 202 2.29 -9.49 -13.15
N VAL A 203 2.73 -8.36 -13.70
CA VAL A 203 3.64 -8.34 -14.86
C VAL A 203 5.07 -8.03 -14.46
N ALA A 204 5.27 -7.12 -13.51
CA ALA A 204 6.59 -6.74 -13.03
C ALA A 204 6.57 -6.36 -11.55
N ARG A 205 7.70 -6.59 -10.91
CA ARG A 205 8.04 -6.12 -9.57
C ARG A 205 9.19 -5.12 -9.68
N PHE A 206 9.12 -4.00 -8.98
CA PHE A 206 10.16 -2.99 -8.92
C PHE A 206 10.69 -2.91 -7.49
N GLU A 207 11.97 -3.18 -7.27
CA GLU A 207 12.59 -3.13 -5.95
C GLU A 207 13.37 -1.81 -5.83
N VAL A 208 13.04 -1.02 -4.80
CA VAL A 208 13.61 0.31 -4.60
C VAL A 208 15.07 0.21 -4.20
N LEU A 209 15.95 0.80 -5.02
CA LEU A 209 17.39 0.87 -4.81
C LEU A 209 17.85 2.19 -4.18
N ALA A 210 17.23 3.30 -4.59
CA ALA A 210 17.53 4.64 -4.10
C ALA A 210 16.26 5.50 -4.05
N VAL A 211 16.24 6.47 -3.14
CA VAL A 211 15.07 7.31 -2.87
C VAL A 211 15.51 8.78 -2.80
N GLU A 212 14.87 9.61 -3.60
CA GLU A 212 14.93 11.08 -3.55
C GLU A 212 13.66 11.61 -2.85
N ALA A 213 13.46 12.93 -2.79
CA ALA A 213 12.29 13.52 -2.14
C ALA A 213 10.96 13.04 -2.76
N ASP A 214 10.84 13.10 -4.09
CA ASP A 214 9.61 12.83 -4.87
C ASP A 214 9.75 11.70 -5.90
N LEU A 215 10.94 11.10 -5.99
CA LEU A 215 11.29 10.05 -6.95
C LEU A 215 12.01 8.89 -6.27
N CYS A 216 11.92 7.70 -6.84
CA CYS A 216 12.79 6.60 -6.47
C CYS A 216 13.27 5.81 -7.70
N LEU A 217 14.50 5.32 -7.61
CA LEU A 217 15.10 4.43 -8.60
C LEU A 217 14.88 2.99 -8.16
N CYS A 218 14.35 2.17 -9.06
CA CYS A 218 14.09 0.76 -8.81
C CYS A 218 14.83 -0.13 -9.81
N CYS A 219 15.17 -1.35 -9.41
CA CYS A 219 15.43 -2.44 -10.37
C CYS A 219 14.13 -3.16 -10.71
N THR A 220 14.02 -3.67 -11.93
CA THR A 220 12.84 -4.37 -12.41
C THR A 220 13.08 -5.87 -12.43
N VAL A 221 12.13 -6.61 -11.89
CA VAL A 221 12.03 -8.07 -11.96
C VAL A 221 10.80 -8.42 -12.79
N ALA A 222 11.04 -8.96 -13.99
CA ALA A 222 9.97 -9.43 -14.86
C ALA A 222 9.29 -10.66 -14.26
N LEU A 223 7.96 -10.63 -14.18
CA LEU A 223 7.12 -11.74 -13.73
C LEU A 223 6.32 -12.38 -14.88
N ALA A 224 6.26 -11.71 -16.04
CA ALA A 224 5.73 -12.22 -17.29
C ALA A 224 6.77 -12.00 -18.42
N SER A 225 6.73 -12.83 -19.47
CA SER A 225 7.63 -12.75 -20.63
C SER A 225 7.41 -11.49 -21.47
N ASP A 226 6.15 -11.10 -21.64
CA ASP A 226 5.75 -9.89 -22.35
C ASP A 226 5.40 -8.82 -21.32
N LEU A 227 6.30 -7.86 -21.16
CA LEU A 227 6.13 -6.71 -20.28
C LEU A 227 5.48 -5.57 -21.08
N PRO A 228 4.16 -5.35 -21.02
CA PRO A 228 3.54 -4.16 -21.61
C PRO A 228 3.80 -2.94 -20.69
N LEU A 229 5.06 -2.71 -20.33
CA LEU A 229 5.41 -1.55 -19.53
C LEU A 229 5.50 -0.33 -20.47
N HIS A 230 4.86 0.76 -20.05
CA HIS A 230 4.93 2.04 -20.74
C HIS A 230 5.09 3.16 -19.71
N SER A 231 5.60 4.31 -20.15
CA SER A 231 5.60 5.51 -19.30
C SER A 231 4.17 5.83 -18.85
N ILE A 232 4.03 6.45 -17.66
CA ILE A 232 2.74 6.80 -17.06
C ILE A 232 1.93 5.60 -16.54
N GLN A 233 2.42 4.37 -16.69
CA GLN A 233 1.77 3.22 -16.07
C GLN A 233 1.74 3.36 -14.55
N SER A 234 0.57 3.10 -13.97
CA SER A 234 0.39 3.07 -12.52
C SER A 234 0.96 1.78 -11.93
N VAL A 235 1.69 1.92 -10.83
CA VAL A 235 2.24 0.83 -10.03
C VAL A 235 1.81 1.01 -8.58
N ALA A 236 1.62 -0.08 -7.85
CA ALA A 236 1.16 -0.05 -6.46
C ALA A 236 2.24 -0.52 -5.49
N LEU A 237 2.42 0.21 -4.38
CA LEU A 237 3.32 -0.19 -3.30
C LEU A 237 2.83 -1.50 -2.70
N TRP A 238 3.76 -2.42 -2.51
CA TRP A 238 3.50 -3.76 -2.04
C TRP A 238 4.45 -4.18 -0.91
N PRO A 239 3.92 -4.67 0.23
CA PRO A 239 2.53 -4.56 0.65
C PRO A 239 2.08 -3.09 0.75
N SER A 240 0.76 -2.84 0.68
CA SER A 240 0.22 -1.50 0.93
C SER A 240 0.62 -1.02 2.34
N PRO A 241 0.63 0.30 2.62
CA PRO A 241 1.06 0.82 3.93
C PRO A 241 0.32 0.19 5.11
N ALA A 242 -0.99 -0.02 4.97
CA ALA A 242 -1.80 -0.65 6.01
C ALA A 242 -1.48 -2.14 6.19
N ARG A 243 -1.35 -2.90 5.09
CA ARG A 243 -0.98 -4.32 5.15
C ARG A 243 0.40 -4.52 5.76
N ARG A 244 1.37 -3.67 5.40
CA ARG A 244 2.70 -3.66 6.01
C ARG A 244 2.62 -3.43 7.53
N ARG A 245 1.84 -2.44 7.97
CA ARG A 245 1.62 -2.16 9.40
C ARG A 245 1.02 -3.35 10.15
N LEU A 246 0.07 -4.05 9.51
CA LEU A 246 -0.57 -5.24 10.07
C LEU A 246 0.24 -6.53 9.84
N GLY A 247 1.40 -6.45 9.19
CA GLY A 247 2.18 -7.62 8.81
C GLY A 247 1.42 -8.59 7.90
N GLU A 248 0.40 -8.12 7.17
CA GLU A 248 -0.34 -8.93 6.21
C GLU A 248 0.38 -8.95 4.85
N ALA A 249 0.30 -10.08 4.15
CA ALA A 249 0.84 -10.21 2.81
C ALA A 249 -0.20 -10.78 1.84
N MET A 250 -0.42 -10.06 0.75
CA MET A 250 -1.37 -10.44 -0.29
C MET A 250 -0.69 -10.33 -1.65
N THR A 251 -0.34 -11.46 -2.23
CA THR A 251 0.22 -11.55 -3.58
C THR A 251 -0.87 -11.81 -4.63
N ALA A 252 -0.47 -12.20 -5.84
CA ALA A 252 -1.36 -12.69 -6.87
C ALA A 252 -0.72 -13.84 -7.65
N VAL A 253 -1.59 -14.63 -8.27
CA VAL A 253 -1.22 -15.77 -9.12
C VAL A 253 -0.65 -15.26 -10.44
N CYS A 254 0.57 -15.66 -10.76
CA CYS A 254 1.26 -15.34 -12.01
C CYS A 254 1.04 -16.40 -13.09
N MET A 255 0.97 -17.67 -12.69
CA MET A 255 0.76 -18.82 -13.58
C MET A 255 0.07 -19.95 -12.83
N VAL A 256 -0.68 -20.78 -13.56
CA VAL A 256 -1.27 -22.02 -13.05
C VAL A 256 -0.85 -23.15 -13.98
N GLU A 257 -0.30 -24.21 -13.40
CA GLU A 257 0.17 -25.40 -14.09
C GLU A 257 -0.66 -26.60 -13.64
N ALA A 258 -1.13 -27.41 -14.60
CA ALA A 258 -1.73 -28.69 -14.29
C ALA A 258 -0.63 -29.70 -13.94
N ILE A 259 -0.81 -30.45 -12.86
CA ILE A 259 0.09 -31.51 -12.42
C ILE A 259 -0.72 -32.80 -12.20
N ASP A 260 -0.06 -33.95 -12.11
CA ASP A 260 -0.71 -35.27 -12.03
C ASP A 260 -1.81 -35.36 -10.95
N ASP A 261 -1.58 -34.75 -9.78
CA ASP A 261 -2.53 -34.65 -8.67
C ASP A 261 -2.93 -33.18 -8.41
N GLY A 262 -3.61 -32.57 -9.38
CA GLY A 262 -4.28 -31.28 -9.22
C GLY A 262 -3.60 -30.13 -9.96
N ALA A 263 -3.30 -29.05 -9.24
CA ALA A 263 -2.74 -27.84 -9.83
C ALA A 263 -1.62 -27.26 -8.98
N ARG A 264 -0.64 -26.65 -9.65
CA ARG A 264 0.41 -25.84 -9.04
C ARG A 264 0.21 -24.38 -9.43
N ALA A 265 0.05 -23.52 -8.42
CA ALA A 265 0.03 -22.08 -8.60
C ALA A 265 1.44 -21.51 -8.46
N TRP A 266 1.81 -20.59 -9.34
CA TRP A 266 3.02 -19.80 -9.22
C TRP A 266 2.60 -18.42 -8.76
N VAL A 267 2.97 -18.04 -7.54
CA VAL A 267 2.59 -16.75 -6.96
C VAL A 267 3.79 -15.83 -6.88
N ALA A 268 3.61 -14.52 -7.11
CA ALA A 268 4.71 -13.57 -7.01
C ALA A 268 5.31 -13.58 -5.60
N ALA A 269 6.63 -13.72 -5.49
CA ALA A 269 7.30 -13.92 -4.21
C ALA A 269 7.19 -12.66 -3.32
N PRO A 270 6.68 -12.80 -2.08
CA PRO A 270 6.54 -11.72 -1.11
C PRO A 270 7.86 -11.36 -0.42
N ARG A 271 8.69 -10.52 -1.05
CA ARG A 271 9.98 -10.13 -0.43
C ARG A 271 9.79 -9.35 0.87
N GLY A 272 10.66 -9.62 1.84
CA GLY A 272 10.68 -8.94 3.14
C GLY A 272 9.58 -9.38 4.11
N VAL A 273 8.68 -10.29 3.70
CA VAL A 273 7.62 -10.82 4.56
C VAL A 273 8.11 -12.07 5.28
N ARG A 274 8.00 -12.07 6.62
CA ARG A 274 8.26 -13.25 7.45
C ARG A 274 7.05 -14.17 7.47
N CYS A 275 7.29 -15.45 7.23
CA CYS A 275 6.25 -16.48 7.15
C CYS A 275 6.80 -17.82 7.66
N PRO A 276 5.91 -18.75 8.06
CA PRO A 276 6.30 -20.10 8.44
C PRO A 276 7.06 -20.81 7.31
N ALA A 277 7.83 -21.84 7.67
CA ALA A 277 8.53 -22.69 6.69
C ALA A 277 7.53 -23.39 5.73
N ASP A 278 6.38 -23.80 6.27
CA ASP A 278 5.28 -24.37 5.50
C ASP A 278 4.17 -23.34 5.38
N ALA A 279 4.41 -22.26 4.64
CA ALA A 279 3.44 -21.18 4.53
C ALA A 279 2.19 -21.67 3.76
N HIS A 280 1.02 -21.42 4.34
CA HIS A 280 -0.28 -21.64 3.70
C HIS A 280 -0.71 -20.39 2.93
N ILE A 281 -1.35 -20.62 1.80
CA ILE A 281 -1.84 -19.55 0.91
C ILE A 281 -3.31 -19.77 0.63
N ASP A 282 -4.12 -18.75 0.89
CA ASP A 282 -5.53 -18.71 0.52
C ASP A 282 -5.70 -17.94 -0.79
N PHE A 283 -6.42 -18.51 -1.74
CA PHE A 283 -6.67 -17.90 -3.05
C PHE A 283 -8.06 -17.27 -3.10
N PHE A 284 -8.15 -16.08 -3.69
CA PHE A 284 -9.37 -15.29 -3.79
C PHE A 284 -9.57 -14.76 -5.21
N GLN A 285 -10.77 -14.97 -5.73
CA GLN A 285 -11.22 -14.43 -7.00
C GLN A 285 -12.27 -13.36 -6.74
N SER A 286 -12.00 -12.11 -7.16
CA SER A 286 -12.90 -10.97 -6.94
C SER A 286 -13.33 -10.77 -5.47
N GLY A 287 -12.46 -11.15 -4.53
CA GLY A 287 -12.72 -11.09 -3.09
C GLY A 287 -13.40 -12.32 -2.49
N ARG A 288 -13.93 -13.23 -3.33
CA ARG A 288 -14.48 -14.51 -2.90
C ARG A 288 -13.36 -15.53 -2.74
N TYR A 289 -13.39 -16.27 -1.63
CA TYR A 289 -12.46 -17.40 -1.43
C TYR A 289 -12.71 -18.50 -2.45
N VAL A 290 -11.64 -19.04 -3.02
CA VAL A 290 -11.67 -20.13 -4.01
C VAL A 290 -11.17 -21.42 -3.39
N THR A 291 -9.92 -21.41 -2.93
CA THR A 291 -9.25 -22.59 -2.36
C THR A 291 -8.01 -22.17 -1.57
N HIS A 292 -7.26 -23.12 -1.02
CA HIS A 292 -5.97 -22.90 -0.39
C HIS A 292 -4.89 -23.80 -1.00
N GLY A 293 -3.64 -23.52 -0.68
CA GLY A 293 -2.51 -24.33 -1.07
C GLY A 293 -1.34 -24.22 -0.12
N VAL A 294 -0.40 -25.14 -0.26
CA VAL A 294 0.82 -25.23 0.55
C VAL A 294 2.01 -24.92 -0.32
N VAL A 295 2.92 -24.06 0.17
CA VAL A 295 4.14 -23.70 -0.55
C VAL A 295 5.12 -24.87 -0.52
N GLU A 296 5.44 -25.42 -1.70
CA GLU A 296 6.38 -26.54 -1.86
C GLU A 296 7.82 -26.06 -2.10
N LYS A 297 7.95 -24.96 -2.84
CA LYS A 297 9.23 -24.39 -3.25
C LYS A 297 9.16 -22.88 -3.26
N ARG A 298 10.29 -22.24 -2.99
CA ARG A 298 10.45 -20.78 -3.01
C ARG A 298 11.68 -20.42 -3.81
N ASP A 299 11.56 -19.40 -4.65
CA ASP A 299 12.69 -18.68 -5.17
C ASP A 299 12.46 -17.16 -5.07
N ASP A 300 13.40 -16.43 -5.64
CA ASP A 300 13.47 -14.98 -5.60
C ASP A 300 12.31 -14.26 -6.32
N ARG A 301 11.69 -14.92 -7.30
CA ARG A 301 10.62 -14.40 -8.16
C ARG A 301 9.28 -15.00 -7.81
N PHE A 302 9.22 -16.31 -7.57
CA PHE A 302 8.00 -17.06 -7.41
C PHE A 302 8.05 -18.00 -6.21
N TRP A 303 6.88 -18.16 -5.59
CA TRP A 303 6.61 -19.32 -4.74
C TRP A 303 5.72 -20.28 -5.50
N TYR A 304 6.05 -21.57 -5.38
CA TYR A 304 5.36 -22.67 -6.07
C TYR A 304 4.45 -23.33 -5.04
N VAL A 305 3.16 -23.26 -5.29
CA VAL A 305 2.11 -23.63 -4.34
C VAL A 305 1.36 -24.82 -4.91
N ARG A 306 1.35 -25.95 -4.21
CA ARG A 306 0.44 -27.04 -4.55
C ARG A 306 -0.93 -26.69 -4.01
N VAL A 307 -1.90 -26.63 -4.91
CA VAL A 307 -3.30 -26.34 -4.58
C VAL A 307 -3.90 -27.58 -3.95
N VAL A 308 -4.55 -27.42 -2.79
CA VAL A 308 -5.28 -28.50 -2.15
C VAL A 308 -6.66 -28.56 -2.81
N SER A 309 -6.86 -29.53 -3.68
CA SER A 309 -8.17 -29.74 -4.31
C SER A 309 -9.18 -30.24 -3.28
N PRO A 310 -10.36 -29.60 -3.14
CA PRO A 310 -11.42 -30.13 -2.27
C PRO A 310 -11.92 -31.51 -2.72
N HIS A 311 -11.66 -31.90 -3.97
CA HIS A 311 -12.13 -33.15 -4.59
C HIS A 311 -11.10 -34.30 -4.61
N SER A 312 -9.82 -34.07 -4.32
CA SER A 312 -8.79 -35.13 -4.40
C SER A 312 -8.91 -36.19 -3.30
N ALA A 313 -9.80 -36.03 -2.32
CA ALA A 313 -9.98 -36.98 -1.23
C ALA A 313 -11.25 -37.87 -1.36
N VAL A 314 -11.97 -37.81 -2.49
CA VAL A 314 -13.14 -38.66 -2.78
C VAL A 314 -12.84 -39.71 -3.87
N ALA A 315 -11.62 -39.72 -4.42
CA ALA A 315 -11.17 -40.80 -5.29
C ALA A 315 -10.71 -42.01 -4.45
N ASP A 316 -11.64 -42.61 -3.72
CA ASP A 316 -11.62 -44.03 -3.33
C ASP A 316 -12.92 -44.36 -2.59
N VAL A 317 -13.92 -44.85 -3.33
CA VAL A 317 -14.63 -46.12 -3.00
C VAL A 317 -15.18 -46.76 -4.28
N ASN A 318 -15.62 -46.00 -5.30
CA ASN A 318 -16.15 -46.60 -6.54
C ASN A 318 -15.63 -45.86 -7.78
N GLY A 319 -14.73 -46.52 -8.52
CA GLY A 319 -14.20 -46.03 -9.78
C GLY A 319 -15.29 -45.75 -10.82
N GLU A 320 -14.93 -44.92 -11.81
CA GLU A 320 -15.74 -44.43 -12.94
C GLU A 320 -16.61 -43.19 -12.65
N GLY A 321 -15.93 -42.05 -12.55
CA GLY A 321 -16.52 -40.74 -12.79
C GLY A 321 -15.56 -39.89 -13.63
N THR A 322 -15.68 -39.94 -14.95
CA THR A 322 -15.03 -38.98 -15.85
C THR A 322 -15.60 -37.59 -15.55
N VAL A 323 -14.82 -36.75 -14.89
CA VAL A 323 -15.16 -35.35 -14.67
C VAL A 323 -15.25 -34.67 -16.04
N PRO A 324 -16.39 -34.05 -16.43
CA PRO A 324 -16.53 -33.40 -17.72
C PRO A 324 -15.48 -32.29 -17.89
N GLU A 325 -14.79 -32.31 -19.03
CA GLU A 325 -13.65 -31.44 -19.38
C GLU A 325 -14.01 -29.94 -19.49
N GLY A 326 -15.25 -29.54 -19.23
CA GLY A 326 -15.76 -28.17 -19.42
C GLY A 326 -16.32 -27.47 -18.18
N ALA A 327 -16.33 -28.10 -17.00
CA ALA A 327 -16.92 -27.52 -15.78
C ALA A 327 -16.03 -27.71 -14.55
N ARG A 328 -14.89 -27.00 -14.50
CA ARG A 328 -14.17 -26.74 -13.25
C ARG A 328 -14.28 -25.25 -12.87
N PRO A 329 -15.45 -24.78 -12.40
CA PRO A 329 -15.66 -23.38 -12.03
C PRO A 329 -14.80 -22.89 -10.85
N ASP A 330 -14.13 -23.79 -10.12
CA ASP A 330 -13.38 -23.51 -8.88
C ASP A 330 -11.84 -23.54 -9.03
N LEU A 331 -11.33 -23.47 -10.26
CA LEU A 331 -9.90 -23.37 -10.48
C LEU A 331 -9.41 -21.93 -10.27
N ILE A 332 -8.34 -21.81 -9.49
CA ILE A 332 -7.52 -20.60 -9.42
C ILE A 332 -7.16 -20.12 -10.82
N ARG A 333 -7.15 -18.80 -11.01
CA ARG A 333 -6.82 -18.16 -12.29
C ARG A 333 -5.62 -17.25 -12.13
N VAL A 334 -4.93 -17.00 -13.23
CA VAL A 334 -3.92 -15.95 -13.30
C VAL A 334 -4.56 -14.61 -12.94
N GLY A 335 -3.92 -13.85 -12.06
CA GLY A 335 -4.42 -12.59 -11.52
C GLY A 335 -5.29 -12.71 -10.27
N ASP A 336 -5.71 -13.92 -9.87
CA ASP A 336 -6.38 -14.12 -8.58
C ASP A 336 -5.45 -13.68 -7.45
N ASN A 337 -6.04 -13.13 -6.38
CA ASN A 337 -5.29 -12.71 -5.21
C ASN A 337 -4.91 -13.93 -4.37
N ALA A 338 -3.71 -13.90 -3.77
CA ALA A 338 -3.19 -14.97 -2.94
C ALA A 338 -2.75 -14.39 -1.60
N ARG A 339 -3.51 -14.66 -0.53
CA ARG A 339 -3.19 -14.22 0.82
C ARG A 339 -2.22 -15.21 1.44
N ILE A 340 -1.13 -14.70 1.98
CA ILE A 340 -0.09 -15.49 2.61
C ILE A 340 -0.23 -15.33 4.10
N ARG A 341 -0.33 -16.44 4.83
CA ARG A 341 -0.42 -16.40 6.28
C ARG A 341 0.96 -16.11 6.87
N THR A 342 1.11 -14.93 7.49
CA THR A 342 2.41 -14.46 8.00
C THR A 342 2.61 -14.79 9.48
N ASP A 343 3.87 -14.74 9.96
CA ASP A 343 4.18 -14.90 11.38
C ASP A 343 3.49 -13.85 12.27
N ALA A 344 3.31 -12.64 11.73
CA ALA A 344 2.62 -11.55 12.42
C ALA A 344 1.13 -11.84 12.58
N GLU A 345 0.47 -12.36 11.55
CA GLU A 345 -0.94 -12.75 11.63
C GLU A 345 -1.15 -13.93 12.58
N ILE A 346 -0.26 -14.92 12.54
CA ILE A 346 -0.29 -16.09 13.43
C ILE A 346 -0.11 -15.68 14.89
N SER A 347 0.94 -14.91 15.19
CA SER A 347 1.22 -14.46 16.56
C SER A 347 0.12 -13.58 17.16
N GLN A 348 -0.62 -12.85 16.33
CA GLN A 348 -1.72 -11.99 16.75
C GLN A 348 -3.10 -12.66 16.57
N ARG A 349 -3.15 -13.93 16.17
CA ARG A 349 -4.38 -14.71 15.92
C ARG A 349 -5.36 -14.02 14.97
N ARG A 350 -4.86 -13.26 14.00
CA ARG A 350 -5.67 -12.49 13.03
C ARG A 350 -6.01 -13.25 11.75
N PHE A 351 -5.39 -14.42 11.55
CA PHE A 351 -5.66 -15.22 10.37
C PHE A 351 -7.09 -15.81 10.41
N ALA A 352 -7.59 -16.13 9.21
CA ALA A 352 -8.83 -16.86 9.03
C ALA A 352 -8.48 -18.31 8.69
N ALA A 353 -8.96 -19.27 9.48
CA ALA A 353 -8.99 -20.67 9.09
C ALA A 353 -10.33 -20.95 8.38
N ARG A 354 -10.38 -21.98 7.54
CA ARG A 354 -11.59 -22.34 6.78
C ARG A 354 -11.83 -23.83 6.83
N ILE A 355 -13.10 -24.19 7.01
CA ILE A 355 -13.54 -25.59 6.91
C ILE A 355 -13.45 -25.99 5.44
N PHE A 356 -12.53 -26.89 5.11
CA PHE A 356 -12.33 -27.34 3.73
C PHE A 356 -12.89 -28.75 3.48
N ARG A 357 -13.19 -29.50 4.55
CA ARG A 357 -13.77 -30.84 4.48
C ARG A 357 -14.64 -31.11 5.69
N LEU A 358 -15.78 -31.77 5.48
CA LEU A 358 -16.63 -32.32 6.53
C LEU A 358 -16.32 -33.80 6.76
N THR A 359 -16.54 -34.26 7.98
CA THR A 359 -16.38 -35.63 8.45
C THR A 359 -17.56 -36.00 9.33
N ASP A 360 -17.78 -37.28 9.60
CA ASP A 360 -18.87 -37.75 10.47
C ASP A 360 -18.81 -37.19 11.90
N ARG A 361 -17.64 -36.68 12.32
CA ARG A 361 -17.43 -36.12 13.67
C ARG A 361 -17.44 -34.61 13.70
N GLY A 362 -17.32 -33.93 12.56
CA GLY A 362 -17.17 -32.47 12.49
C GLY A 362 -16.49 -32.00 11.22
N GLY A 363 -15.62 -30.99 11.30
CA GLY A 363 -14.92 -30.39 10.15
C GLY A 363 -13.41 -30.47 10.24
N LEU A 364 -12.73 -30.34 9.10
CA LEU A 364 -11.29 -30.07 9.01
C LEU A 364 -11.07 -28.63 8.59
N ILE A 365 -10.23 -27.91 9.34
CA ILE A 365 -9.82 -26.54 9.02
C ILE A 365 -8.39 -26.48 8.49
N ASN A 366 -8.12 -25.56 7.56
CA ASN A 366 -6.80 -25.33 6.97
C ASN A 366 -5.85 -24.53 7.90
N ALA A 367 -5.83 -24.90 9.18
CA ALA A 367 -4.90 -24.35 10.16
C ALA A 367 -4.57 -25.39 11.24
N GLY A 368 -3.34 -25.35 11.75
CA GLY A 368 -2.76 -26.38 12.60
C GLY A 368 -1.69 -25.88 13.58
N GLU A 369 -0.77 -26.77 13.96
CA GLU A 369 0.35 -26.46 14.87
C GLU A 369 1.27 -25.39 14.27
N ALA A 370 1.43 -25.37 12.95
CA ALA A 370 2.19 -24.32 12.24
C ALA A 370 1.59 -22.91 12.48
N ASP A 371 0.30 -22.85 12.78
CA ASP A 371 -0.46 -21.64 13.11
C ASP A 371 -0.61 -21.41 14.62
N ARG A 372 0.11 -22.19 15.45
CA ARG A 372 0.09 -22.13 16.91
C ARG A 372 -1.30 -22.36 17.51
N LEU A 373 -2.06 -23.26 16.89
CA LEU A 373 -3.31 -23.75 17.44
C LEU A 373 -3.05 -24.95 18.36
N GLU A 374 -3.83 -25.05 19.42
CA GLU A 374 -3.79 -26.15 20.38
C GLU A 374 -5.15 -26.87 20.50
N ALA A 375 -5.12 -28.14 20.88
CA ALA A 375 -6.36 -28.88 21.16
C ALA A 375 -7.06 -28.29 22.39
N GLY A 376 -8.38 -28.24 22.35
CA GLY A 376 -9.21 -27.59 23.36
C GLY A 376 -9.49 -26.11 23.11
N GLU A 377 -8.86 -25.50 22.11
CA GLU A 377 -9.16 -24.11 21.75
C GLU A 377 -10.55 -23.94 21.15
N ILE A 378 -11.18 -22.80 21.43
CA ILE A 378 -12.49 -22.43 20.92
C ILE A 378 -12.34 -21.42 19.78
N GLY A 379 -12.94 -21.72 18.64
CA GLY A 379 -12.99 -20.87 17.47
C GLY A 379 -14.41 -20.38 17.20
N ARG A 380 -14.53 -19.16 16.69
CA ARG A 380 -15.83 -18.59 16.26
C ARG A 380 -16.04 -18.87 14.79
N VAL A 381 -17.20 -19.43 14.46
CA VAL A 381 -17.58 -19.79 13.09
C VAL A 381 -18.35 -18.63 12.48
N ILE A 382 -17.89 -18.20 11.31
CA ILE A 382 -18.42 -17.08 10.56
C ILE A 382 -18.89 -17.58 9.20
N ARG A 383 -20.16 -17.35 8.89
CA ARG A 383 -20.81 -17.64 7.61
C ARG A 383 -21.41 -16.36 7.06
N ASP A 384 -21.10 -16.05 5.81
CA ASP A 384 -21.58 -14.83 5.12
C ASP A 384 -21.35 -13.53 5.92
N GLY A 385 -20.26 -13.49 6.70
CA GLY A 385 -19.87 -12.35 7.52
C GLY A 385 -20.52 -12.27 8.90
N ALA A 386 -21.45 -13.17 9.23
CA ALA A 386 -22.09 -13.26 10.54
C ALA A 386 -21.51 -14.42 11.37
N GLU A 387 -21.36 -14.21 12.68
CA GLU A 387 -21.03 -15.30 13.61
C GLU A 387 -22.25 -16.23 13.75
N VAL A 388 -22.09 -17.50 13.40
CA VAL A 388 -23.17 -18.51 13.42
C VAL A 388 -23.04 -19.52 14.56
N GLY A 389 -21.89 -19.54 15.23
CA GLY A 389 -21.66 -20.42 16.39
C GLY A 389 -20.18 -20.53 16.72
N GLN A 390 -19.85 -21.54 17.54
CA GLN A 390 -18.49 -21.81 17.97
C GLN A 390 -18.13 -23.27 17.77
N ILE A 391 -16.84 -23.53 17.56
CA ILE A 391 -16.26 -24.87 17.47
C ILE A 391 -15.21 -25.08 18.55
N LEU A 392 -14.93 -26.34 18.85
CA LEU A 392 -13.83 -26.79 19.68
C LEU A 392 -12.80 -27.55 18.83
N LEU A 393 -11.51 -27.28 19.04
CA LEU A 393 -10.43 -28.04 18.40
C LEU A 393 -10.24 -29.36 19.12
N GLN A 394 -10.59 -30.47 18.48
CA GLN A 394 -10.41 -31.80 19.08
C GLN A 394 -8.99 -32.33 18.87
N ARG A 395 -8.45 -32.11 17.67
CA ARG A 395 -7.13 -32.59 17.29
C ARG A 395 -6.47 -31.56 16.39
N VAL A 396 -5.22 -31.24 16.71
CA VAL A 396 -4.39 -30.37 15.90
C VAL A 396 -3.30 -31.23 15.26
N GLN A 397 -3.06 -31.02 13.98
CA GLN A 397 -1.90 -31.54 13.26
C GLN A 397 -1.11 -30.37 12.70
N ARG A 398 0.06 -30.63 12.11
CA ARG A 398 0.94 -29.58 11.57
C ARG A 398 0.21 -28.55 10.71
N ASP A 399 -0.55 -29.01 9.73
CA ASP A 399 -1.15 -28.16 8.67
C ASP A 399 -2.68 -28.05 8.72
N TYR A 400 -3.35 -28.85 9.55
CA TYR A 400 -4.80 -28.85 9.66
C TYR A 400 -5.25 -29.29 11.04
N SER A 401 -6.49 -28.96 11.39
CA SER A 401 -7.10 -29.35 12.67
C SER A 401 -8.49 -29.91 12.44
N MET A 402 -8.87 -30.87 13.29
CA MET A 402 -10.22 -31.39 13.38
C MET A 402 -11.01 -30.59 14.42
N VAL A 403 -12.18 -30.11 14.02
CA VAL A 403 -13.06 -29.27 14.82
C VAL A 403 -14.44 -29.88 14.94
N GLU A 404 -15.11 -29.65 16.05
CA GLU A 404 -16.49 -30.07 16.29
C GLU A 404 -17.31 -28.89 16.81
N PRO A 405 -18.64 -28.85 16.58
CA PRO A 405 -19.52 -27.88 17.24
C PRO A 405 -19.29 -27.84 18.75
N ALA A 406 -19.12 -26.64 19.32
CA ALA A 406 -19.00 -26.49 20.76
C ALA A 406 -20.37 -26.70 21.42
N ALA A 407 -20.51 -27.73 22.25
CA ALA A 407 -21.78 -28.13 22.87
C ALA A 407 -22.50 -27.01 23.64
N ALA A 408 -21.78 -26.00 24.11
CA ALA A 408 -22.33 -24.85 24.82
C ALA A 408 -23.11 -23.85 23.93
N PHE A 409 -23.06 -24.00 22.60
CA PHE A 409 -23.56 -22.99 21.64
C PHE A 409 -24.68 -23.47 20.71
N GLY A 410 -25.43 -24.50 21.12
CA GLY A 410 -26.60 -25.01 20.39
C GLY A 410 -26.26 -25.91 19.21
N ASP A 411 -27.26 -26.22 18.39
CA ASP A 411 -27.14 -27.08 17.20
C ASP A 411 -26.49 -26.31 16.04
N LEU A 412 -25.15 -26.21 16.06
CA LEU A 412 -24.38 -25.64 14.96
C LEU A 412 -24.12 -26.70 13.88
N GLU A 413 -24.69 -26.49 12.69
CA GLU A 413 -24.35 -27.26 11.50
C GLU A 413 -23.17 -26.62 10.76
N LEU A 414 -22.04 -27.33 10.68
CA LEU A 414 -20.83 -26.87 9.97
C LEU A 414 -20.98 -27.04 8.46
N ALA A 415 -20.48 -26.08 7.70
CA ALA A 415 -20.47 -26.13 6.24
C ALA A 415 -19.05 -25.92 5.70
N THR A 416 -18.74 -26.58 4.58
CA THR A 416 -17.51 -26.29 3.82
C THR A 416 -17.53 -24.81 3.39
N GLY A 417 -16.41 -24.13 3.60
CA GLY A 417 -16.25 -22.69 3.30
C GLY A 417 -16.44 -21.79 4.51
N ASP A 418 -17.05 -22.28 5.60
CA ASP A 418 -17.17 -21.55 6.86
C ASP A 418 -15.80 -21.06 7.33
N VAL A 419 -15.75 -19.82 7.80
CA VAL A 419 -14.53 -19.20 8.33
C VAL A 419 -14.48 -19.40 9.84
N VAL A 420 -13.36 -19.89 10.34
CA VAL A 420 -13.10 -20.03 11.77
C VAL A 420 -12.06 -18.99 12.20
N ARG A 421 -12.37 -18.22 13.26
CA ARG A 421 -11.47 -17.21 13.84
C ARG A 421 -11.20 -17.49 15.32
N PHE A 422 -9.92 -17.38 15.69
CA PHE A 422 -9.44 -17.58 17.06
C PHE A 422 -9.06 -16.27 17.78
N GLY A 423 -8.89 -15.18 17.03
CA GLY A 423 -8.69 -13.82 17.57
C GLY A 423 -9.96 -12.97 17.51
N PRO A 424 -9.92 -11.70 17.97
CA PRO A 424 -11.05 -10.78 17.94
C PRO A 424 -11.55 -10.52 16.52
N SER A 425 -12.85 -10.23 16.39
CA SER A 425 -13.43 -9.89 15.10
C SER A 425 -12.95 -8.50 14.68
N PRO A 426 -12.68 -8.26 13.38
CA PRO A 426 -12.46 -6.91 12.89
C PRO A 426 -13.67 -6.06 13.24
N ARG A 427 -13.45 -4.82 13.66
CA ARG A 427 -14.55 -3.89 13.87
C ARG A 427 -15.18 -3.57 12.52
N PRO A 428 -16.52 -3.50 12.45
CA PRO A 428 -17.17 -3.05 11.23
C PRO A 428 -16.77 -1.60 10.95
N ALA A 429 -16.66 -1.24 9.68
CA ALA A 429 -16.40 0.13 9.28
C ALA A 429 -17.54 1.04 9.73
N VAL A 430 -17.21 2.20 10.27
CA VAL A 430 -18.19 3.20 10.71
C VAL A 430 -18.51 4.12 9.54
N PRO A 431 -19.77 4.17 9.06
CA PRO A 431 -20.13 5.07 7.99
C PRO A 431 -20.03 6.53 8.45
N ILE A 432 -19.38 7.37 7.66
CA ILE A 432 -19.23 8.81 7.95
C ILE A 432 -20.19 9.63 7.09
N GLY A 433 -20.31 9.28 5.81
CA GLY A 433 -21.19 9.98 4.90
C GLY A 433 -21.02 9.57 3.45
N ARG A 434 -21.65 10.34 2.56
CA ARG A 434 -21.62 10.11 1.10
C ARG A 434 -21.15 11.35 0.35
N ILE A 435 -20.34 11.14 -0.68
CA ILE A 435 -19.85 12.22 -1.56
C ILE A 435 -21.01 12.74 -2.39
N VAL A 436 -21.28 14.04 -2.32
CA VAL A 436 -22.42 14.69 -3.01
C VAL A 436 -22.01 15.74 -4.02
N SER A 437 -20.75 16.13 -4.04
CA SER A 437 -20.20 17.06 -5.03
C SER A 437 -18.69 16.93 -5.08
N ILE A 438 -18.10 17.07 -6.27
CA ILE A 438 -16.66 16.96 -6.50
C ILE A 438 -16.18 18.22 -7.22
N VAL A 439 -15.02 18.72 -6.81
CA VAL A 439 -14.39 19.91 -7.40
C VAL A 439 -12.95 19.59 -7.77
N GLY A 440 -12.66 19.66 -9.07
CA GLY A 440 -11.40 19.17 -9.63
C GLY A 440 -11.30 17.65 -9.53
N GLU A 441 -10.12 17.13 -9.23
CA GLU A 441 -9.86 15.69 -9.23
C GLU A 441 -10.01 15.02 -7.86
N THR A 442 -9.89 15.78 -6.78
CA THR A 442 -9.70 15.21 -5.43
C THR A 442 -10.42 15.93 -4.29
N ALA A 443 -10.89 17.16 -4.49
CA ALA A 443 -11.65 17.85 -3.45
C ALA A 443 -13.13 17.51 -3.57
N PHE A 444 -13.82 17.34 -2.45
CA PHE A 444 -15.22 16.94 -2.45
C PHE A 444 -16.02 17.49 -1.27
N VAL A 445 -17.34 17.52 -1.42
CA VAL A 445 -18.30 17.74 -0.34
C VAL A 445 -18.88 16.40 0.08
N LEU A 446 -18.80 16.12 1.37
CA LEU A 446 -19.43 14.97 2.01
C LEU A 446 -20.72 15.41 2.67
N ARG A 447 -21.82 14.69 2.45
CA ARG A 447 -23.01 14.77 3.31
C ARG A 447 -22.83 13.78 4.46
N LEU A 448 -22.79 14.29 5.68
CA LEU A 448 -22.58 13.50 6.88
C LEU A 448 -23.85 12.71 7.25
N GLU A 449 -23.67 11.49 7.72
CA GLU A 449 -24.77 10.65 8.25
C GLU A 449 -24.99 10.87 9.76
N GLY A 450 -24.01 11.46 10.45
CA GLY A 450 -24.07 11.79 11.87
C GLY A 450 -23.57 13.21 12.19
N THR A 451 -23.57 13.57 13.47
CA THR A 451 -23.18 14.91 13.93
C THR A 451 -21.68 15.09 14.14
N ALA A 452 -20.90 14.01 14.28
CA ALA A 452 -19.47 14.06 14.51
C ALA A 452 -18.70 13.59 13.27
N ALA A 453 -17.88 14.48 12.70
CA ALA A 453 -16.95 14.15 11.62
C ALA A 453 -15.52 14.02 12.18
N PRO A 454 -14.83 12.88 11.98
CA PRO A 454 -13.44 12.72 12.43
C PRO A 454 -12.48 13.51 11.52
N LEU A 455 -12.35 14.81 11.78
CA LEU A 455 -11.47 15.69 11.01
C LEU A 455 -10.01 15.24 11.09
N LEU A 456 -9.29 15.40 9.98
CA LEU A 456 -7.86 15.09 9.83
C LEU A 456 -7.48 13.64 10.20
N THR A 457 -8.46 12.75 10.26
CA THR A 457 -8.24 11.31 10.41
C THR A 457 -8.35 10.66 9.05
N PRO A 458 -7.39 9.81 8.62
CA PRO A 458 -7.51 9.08 7.37
C PRO A 458 -8.78 8.23 7.34
N LEU A 459 -9.55 8.41 6.26
CA LEU A 459 -10.80 7.72 5.98
C LEU A 459 -10.67 6.90 4.71
N THR A 460 -11.55 5.93 4.54
CA THR A 460 -11.63 5.08 3.36
C THR A 460 -12.75 5.56 2.46
N ILE A 461 -12.45 5.74 1.18
CA ILE A 461 -13.46 5.96 0.14
C ILE A 461 -13.88 4.60 -0.40
N ARG A 462 -15.19 4.36 -0.50
CA ARG A 462 -15.75 3.12 -1.02
C ARG A 462 -16.67 3.36 -2.21
N SER A 463 -16.58 2.48 -3.20
CA SER A 463 -17.51 2.38 -4.33
C SER A 463 -17.97 0.94 -4.48
N GLY A 464 -19.29 0.71 -4.50
CA GLY A 464 -19.87 -0.64 -4.55
C GLY A 464 -19.37 -1.56 -3.43
N GLY A 465 -19.14 -1.01 -2.23
CA GLY A 465 -18.61 -1.75 -1.07
C GLY A 465 -17.11 -2.05 -1.11
N ARG A 466 -16.38 -1.66 -2.17
CA ARG A 466 -14.93 -1.85 -2.29
C ARG A 466 -14.19 -0.57 -1.94
N SER A 467 -13.07 -0.69 -1.23
CA SER A 467 -12.15 0.44 -1.02
C SER A 467 -11.55 0.89 -2.35
N VAL A 468 -11.66 2.18 -2.63
CA VAL A 468 -11.13 2.83 -3.84
C VAL A 468 -10.19 3.99 -3.52
N GLY A 469 -9.88 4.26 -2.26
CA GLY A 469 -8.88 5.26 -1.90
C GLY A 469 -8.94 5.69 -0.45
N ALA A 470 -8.04 6.61 -0.12
CA ALA A 470 -7.94 7.27 1.17
C ALA A 470 -8.38 8.74 1.06
N ALA A 471 -8.97 9.27 2.12
CA ALA A 471 -9.40 10.66 2.21
C ALA A 471 -9.14 11.26 3.59
N LEU A 472 -9.27 12.58 3.67
CA LEU A 472 -9.32 13.34 4.92
C LEU A 472 -10.50 14.31 4.87
N LEU A 473 -11.13 14.54 6.02
CA LEU A 473 -12.04 15.67 6.21
C LEU A 473 -11.29 16.83 6.82
N LEU A 474 -11.44 18.02 6.23
CA LEU A 474 -10.73 19.23 6.63
C LEU A 474 -11.57 20.08 7.58
N THR A 475 -12.85 20.26 7.25
CA THR A 475 -13.81 21.00 8.07
C THR A 475 -15.21 20.42 7.89
N ALA A 476 -16.08 20.65 8.87
CA ALA A 476 -17.47 20.26 8.85
C ALA A 476 -18.37 21.43 9.27
N ASP A 477 -19.48 21.60 8.58
CA ASP A 477 -20.49 22.63 8.87
C ASP A 477 -21.87 22.17 8.37
N GLY A 478 -22.90 22.37 9.19
CA GLY A 478 -24.31 22.16 8.79
C GLY A 478 -24.63 20.77 8.20
N GLY A 479 -24.04 19.69 8.74
CA GLY A 479 -24.24 18.33 8.21
C GLY A 479 -23.49 18.02 6.92
N LYS A 480 -22.59 18.92 6.49
CA LYS A 480 -21.66 18.71 5.38
C LYS A 480 -20.22 18.76 5.89
N ALA A 481 -19.33 18.14 5.14
CA ALA A 481 -17.89 18.27 5.37
C ALA A 481 -17.14 18.51 4.07
N LEU A 482 -16.10 19.33 4.14
CA LEU A 482 -15.10 19.46 3.09
C LEU A 482 -14.10 18.33 3.25
N GLY A 483 -13.91 17.54 2.18
CA GLY A 483 -12.92 16.48 2.13
C GLY A 483 -11.93 16.61 0.98
N VAL A 484 -10.80 15.93 1.13
CA VAL A 484 -9.81 15.74 0.08
C VAL A 484 -9.44 14.27 0.02
N ALA A 485 -9.56 13.69 -1.17
CA ALA A 485 -9.02 12.38 -1.49
C ALA A 485 -7.51 12.48 -1.74
N VAL A 486 -6.75 11.48 -1.29
CA VAL A 486 -5.31 11.41 -1.52
C VAL A 486 -5.08 10.88 -2.94
N PRO A 487 -4.57 11.68 -3.90
CA PRO A 487 -4.47 11.27 -5.30
C PRO A 487 -3.70 9.97 -5.48
N GLU A 488 -2.61 9.80 -4.73
CA GLU A 488 -1.76 8.61 -4.75
C GLU A 488 -2.47 7.36 -4.23
N SER A 489 -3.70 7.45 -3.73
CA SER A 489 -4.49 6.31 -3.29
C SER A 489 -5.63 5.93 -4.23
N LEU A 490 -5.90 6.76 -5.24
CA LEU A 490 -7.05 6.63 -6.14
C LEU A 490 -6.67 5.85 -7.41
N PRO A 491 -7.17 4.61 -7.61
CA PRO A 491 -6.94 3.85 -8.83
C PRO A 491 -7.78 4.36 -10.02
N GLY A 492 -8.76 5.23 -9.77
CA GLY A 492 -9.64 5.84 -10.76
C GLY A 492 -10.19 7.18 -10.27
N ALA A 493 -10.99 7.85 -11.10
CA ALA A 493 -11.60 9.12 -10.74
C ALA A 493 -12.56 8.99 -9.55
N LEU A 494 -12.67 10.06 -8.78
CA LEU A 494 -13.68 10.18 -7.73
C LEU A 494 -15.06 10.38 -8.37
N GLU A 495 -16.10 9.78 -7.80
CA GLU A 495 -17.48 9.89 -8.31
C GLU A 495 -18.44 10.27 -7.19
N GLU A 496 -19.51 10.98 -7.55
CA GLU A 496 -20.61 11.25 -6.63
C GLU A 496 -21.32 9.96 -6.25
N GLY A 497 -21.81 9.89 -5.03
CA GLY A 497 -22.46 8.70 -4.49
C GLY A 497 -21.52 7.71 -3.81
N MET A 498 -20.19 7.85 -3.95
CA MET A 498 -19.22 7.07 -3.18
C MET A 498 -19.37 7.32 -1.68
N ASP A 499 -19.22 6.25 -0.89
CA ASP A 499 -19.33 6.31 0.57
C ASP A 499 -17.95 6.60 1.19
N VAL A 500 -17.93 7.32 2.30
CA VAL A 500 -16.73 7.54 3.10
C VAL A 500 -16.95 6.93 4.48
N VAL A 501 -16.01 6.09 4.89
CA VAL A 501 -16.09 5.33 6.14
C VAL A 501 -14.80 5.46 6.94
N LEU A 502 -14.89 5.21 8.25
CA LEU A 502 -13.76 5.02 9.13
C LEU A 502 -13.54 3.51 9.33
N ASP A 503 -12.40 3.02 8.87
CA ASP A 503 -11.93 1.65 9.16
C ASP A 503 -11.06 1.72 10.43
N GLU A 504 -11.45 1.01 11.50
CA GLU A 504 -10.72 0.97 12.79
C GLU A 504 -9.70 -0.17 12.89
#